data_AF-A0A7W2ATS2-F1
#
_entry.id   AF-A0A7W2ATS2-F1
#
_cell.length_a   1.000
_cell.length_b   1.000
_cell.length_c   1.000
_cell.angle_alpha   90.00
_cell.angle_beta   90.00
_cell.angle_gamma   90.00
#
_symmetry.space_group_name_H-M   'P 1'
#
loop_
_entity.id
_entity.type
_entity.pdbx_description
1 polymer ?
#
loop_
_entity_poly.entity_id
_entity_poly.type
_entity_poly.pdbx_seq_one_letter_code
_entity_poly.pdbx_strand_id
1 'polypeptide(L)'
;MAFQTNEELVEHNGIDALAWSEEFEALANRIGKQFPRVEARQRCRAYLLGLLSSVERKNGWQLAEYTGDSTPYGIQHLLGRARWDAEAVRNDLQQYILEHLSHPEAVVVIDETGFLKKGQKSVGVQRQYSGTAGRIENCQIGVFLSYTSPKGATLIDRSLYLPKSWVEDPQRCEKAGIPNGTEFYTKPQLARQMLQRAFQARLPIKWMTGDSVYGSDSRLRRWLESEQQAYVLTVSAKESVSIGWNTCKVRDLATHTPEEKWEIISCGNGSKGPRKYEWIRYPLNCPDAPEWQRWLLIRRHLREKDQLAYYIAYTSEETTLEDLVQVAGTRWAVERCFQEAKGEVGLDQYEVRSWTGWYRHITLAMVAHAFLSVMRSKGILLDPQKREPAFPKMNSLTKFKRSRGL
;
A
#
# COMPACT_ATOMS: atom_id res chain seq x y z
N MET A 1 32.81 5.43 -26.48
CA MET A 1 32.16 4.34 -25.73
C MET A 1 33.25 3.62 -24.97
N ALA A 2 33.48 4.01 -23.72
CA ALA A 2 34.46 3.36 -22.87
C ALA A 2 33.87 2.04 -22.36
N PHE A 3 34.57 0.93 -22.58
CA PHE A 3 34.28 -0.34 -21.95
C PHE A 3 34.54 -0.19 -20.45
N GLN A 4 33.49 -0.13 -19.64
CA GLN A 4 33.63 -0.32 -18.18
C GLN A 4 34.26 -1.69 -17.95
N THR A 5 35.39 -1.70 -17.25
CA THR A 5 36.15 -2.92 -16.97
C THR A 5 35.37 -3.80 -15.98
N ASN A 6 35.53 -5.12 -16.12
CA ASN A 6 34.91 -6.10 -15.20
C ASN A 6 35.28 -5.87 -13.72
N GLU A 7 36.40 -5.20 -13.44
CA GLU A 7 36.82 -4.85 -12.07
C GLU A 7 35.97 -3.72 -11.47
N GLU A 8 35.69 -2.64 -12.22
CA GLU A 8 34.77 -1.57 -11.76
C GLU A 8 33.34 -2.10 -11.55
N LEU A 9 32.88 -3.01 -12.41
CA LEU A 9 31.58 -3.68 -12.27
C LEU A 9 31.54 -4.62 -11.06
N VAL A 10 32.63 -5.31 -10.73
CA VAL A 10 32.70 -6.22 -9.56
C VAL A 10 32.85 -5.43 -8.26
N GLU A 11 33.65 -4.35 -8.24
CA GLU A 11 33.76 -3.44 -7.08
C GLU A 11 32.44 -2.71 -6.81
N HIS A 12 31.77 -2.20 -7.85
CA HIS A 12 30.48 -1.52 -7.69
C HIS A 12 29.40 -2.49 -7.18
N ASN A 13 29.35 -3.73 -7.69
CA ASN A 13 28.46 -4.77 -7.15
C ASN A 13 28.82 -5.16 -5.70
N GLY A 14 30.11 -5.14 -5.33
CA GLY A 14 30.57 -5.45 -3.98
C GLY A 14 30.21 -4.35 -2.96
N ILE A 15 30.35 -3.08 -3.34
CA ILE A 15 29.95 -1.92 -2.53
C ILE A 15 28.43 -1.89 -2.36
N ASP A 16 27.68 -2.13 -3.44
CA ASP A 16 26.22 -2.22 -3.37
C ASP A 16 25.74 -3.38 -2.48
N ALA A 17 26.42 -4.54 -2.55
CA ALA A 17 26.13 -5.68 -1.67
C ALA A 17 26.41 -5.37 -0.19
N LEU A 18 27.51 -4.67 0.11
CA LEU A 18 27.84 -4.25 1.48
C LEU A 18 26.80 -3.25 2.00
N ALA A 19 26.50 -2.20 1.23
CA ALA A 19 25.52 -1.17 1.59
C ALA A 19 24.11 -1.77 1.78
N TRP A 20 23.73 -2.73 0.94
CA TRP A 20 22.49 -3.48 1.09
C TRP A 20 22.47 -4.29 2.39
N SER A 21 23.57 -4.98 2.70
CA SER A 21 23.69 -5.80 3.91
C SER A 21 23.65 -4.94 5.17
N GLU A 22 24.38 -3.82 5.19
CA GLU A 22 24.39 -2.87 6.31
C GLU A 22 23.00 -2.29 6.56
N GLU A 23 22.31 -1.86 5.50
CA GLU A 23 20.95 -1.36 5.62
C GLU A 23 20.00 -2.46 6.12
N PHE A 24 20.12 -3.67 5.57
CA PHE A 24 19.27 -4.78 5.96
C PHE A 24 19.43 -5.09 7.46
N GLU A 25 20.67 -5.14 7.95
CA GLU A 25 20.93 -5.33 9.37
C GLU A 25 20.42 -4.18 10.23
N ALA A 26 20.56 -2.92 9.77
CA ALA A 26 20.02 -1.77 10.47
C ALA A 26 18.49 -1.85 10.62
N LEU A 27 17.79 -2.22 9.53
CA LEU A 27 16.34 -2.41 9.54
C LEU A 27 15.91 -3.62 10.38
N ALA A 28 16.60 -4.75 10.26
CA ALA A 28 16.34 -5.96 11.03
C ALA A 28 16.53 -5.70 12.55
N ASN A 29 17.55 -4.94 12.93
CA ASN A 29 17.81 -4.55 14.31
C ASN A 29 16.74 -3.58 14.83
N ARG A 30 16.34 -2.59 14.02
CA ARG A 30 15.27 -1.64 14.34
C ARG A 30 13.98 -2.34 14.75
N ILE A 31 13.48 -3.24 13.92
CA ILE A 31 12.24 -3.98 14.22
C ILE A 31 12.49 -5.11 15.22
N GLY A 32 13.73 -5.59 15.32
CA GLY A 32 14.13 -6.70 16.19
C GLY A 32 13.80 -6.46 17.66
N LYS A 33 13.79 -5.19 18.11
CA LYS A 33 13.37 -4.80 19.47
C LYS A 33 11.94 -5.21 19.81
N GLN A 34 11.07 -5.38 18.80
CA GLN A 34 9.67 -5.82 18.98
C GLN A 34 9.55 -7.34 19.22
N PHE A 35 10.66 -8.06 19.17
CA PHE A 35 10.75 -9.50 19.39
C PHE A 35 11.50 -9.76 20.71
N PRO A 36 10.78 -10.08 21.80
CA PRO A 36 11.39 -10.29 23.12
C PRO A 36 12.33 -11.50 23.17
N ARG A 37 12.05 -12.52 22.35
CA ARG A 37 12.85 -13.74 22.27
C ARG A 37 13.83 -13.70 21.10
N VAL A 38 15.08 -14.08 21.36
CA VAL A 38 16.16 -14.09 20.35
C VAL A 38 15.82 -15.00 19.18
N GLU A 39 15.19 -16.15 19.44
CA GLU A 39 14.80 -17.12 18.40
C GLU A 39 13.72 -16.54 17.48
N ALA A 40 12.78 -15.76 18.02
CA ALA A 40 11.76 -15.08 17.22
C ALA A 40 12.38 -13.96 16.37
N ARG A 41 13.37 -13.25 16.91
CA ARG A 41 14.11 -12.20 16.21
C ARG A 41 14.93 -12.76 15.05
N GLN A 42 15.73 -13.80 15.30
CA GLN A 42 16.50 -14.50 14.27
C GLN A 42 15.58 -15.05 13.18
N ARG A 43 14.44 -15.61 13.56
CA ARG A 43 13.47 -16.12 12.59
C ARG A 43 12.78 -15.00 11.81
N CYS A 44 12.50 -13.85 12.41
CA CYS A 44 12.02 -12.68 11.68
C CYS A 44 13.04 -12.21 10.64
N ARG A 45 14.32 -12.13 11.01
CA ARG A 45 15.41 -11.80 10.09
C ARG A 45 15.46 -12.79 8.92
N ALA A 46 15.45 -14.10 9.20
CA ALA A 46 15.44 -15.14 8.17
C ALA A 46 14.19 -15.07 7.27
N TYR A 47 13.02 -14.78 7.86
CA TYR A 47 11.78 -14.60 7.12
C TYR A 47 11.85 -13.41 6.16
N LEU A 48 12.37 -12.26 6.60
CA LEU A 48 12.56 -11.08 5.74
C LEU A 48 13.53 -11.36 4.59
N LEU A 49 14.66 -12.03 4.85
CA LEU A 49 15.57 -12.47 3.79
C LEU A 49 14.86 -13.37 2.77
N GLY A 50 14.04 -14.31 3.25
CA GLY A 50 13.24 -15.14 2.36
C GLY A 50 12.21 -14.36 1.53
N LEU A 51 11.61 -13.30 2.09
CA LEU A 51 10.74 -12.41 1.32
C LEU A 51 11.52 -11.62 0.27
N LEU A 52 12.74 -11.19 0.57
CA LEU A 52 13.60 -10.39 -0.32
C LEU A 52 14.36 -11.20 -1.37
N SER A 53 14.38 -12.53 -1.25
CA SER A 53 15.15 -13.45 -2.09
C SER A 53 14.51 -13.73 -3.45
N SER A 54 15.12 -14.63 -4.22
CA SER A 54 14.64 -15.14 -5.50
C SER A 54 13.59 -16.28 -5.39
N VAL A 55 13.19 -16.68 -4.17
CA VAL A 55 12.19 -17.74 -3.97
C VAL A 55 10.91 -17.45 -4.77
N GLU A 56 10.51 -18.40 -5.63
CA GLU A 56 9.39 -18.27 -6.58
C GLU A 56 8.07 -17.91 -5.90
N ARG A 57 7.75 -18.59 -4.78
CA ARG A 57 6.54 -18.34 -4.01
C ARG A 57 6.86 -18.23 -2.51
N LYS A 58 6.62 -17.05 -1.95
CA LYS A 58 6.85 -16.67 -0.54
C LYS A 58 5.84 -17.30 0.44
N ASN A 59 5.55 -18.59 0.28
CA ASN A 59 4.73 -19.38 1.20
C ASN A 59 5.58 -20.00 2.33
N GLY A 60 4.93 -20.57 3.35
CA GLY A 60 5.64 -21.09 4.52
C GLY A 60 6.59 -22.24 4.22
N TRP A 61 6.36 -22.99 3.14
CA TRP A 61 7.19 -24.13 2.76
C TRP A 61 8.47 -23.73 2.03
N GLN A 62 8.35 -22.94 0.97
CA GLN A 62 9.51 -22.53 0.19
C GLN A 62 10.39 -21.56 0.98
N LEU A 63 9.79 -20.73 1.84
CA LEU A 63 10.57 -19.89 2.74
C LEU A 63 11.32 -20.72 3.79
N ALA A 64 10.72 -21.80 4.31
CA ALA A 64 11.42 -22.70 5.23
C ALA A 64 12.57 -23.42 4.53
N GLU A 65 12.37 -23.83 3.27
CA GLU A 65 13.42 -24.40 2.42
C GLU A 65 14.58 -23.44 2.21
N TYR A 66 14.27 -22.20 1.90
CA TYR A 66 15.25 -21.14 1.72
C TYR A 66 16.06 -20.87 3.00
N THR A 67 15.41 -20.88 4.17
CA THR A 67 16.10 -20.66 5.45
C THR A 67 16.77 -21.90 6.00
N GLY A 68 16.74 -23.04 5.29
CA GLY A 68 17.33 -24.30 5.72
C GLY A 68 16.54 -25.05 6.81
N ASP A 69 15.29 -24.69 7.07
CA ASP A 69 14.43 -25.38 8.04
C ASP A 69 13.94 -26.72 7.47
N SER A 70 13.79 -27.74 8.30
CA SER A 70 13.27 -29.06 7.86
C SER A 70 11.75 -29.11 7.69
N THR A 71 11.03 -28.11 8.23
CA THR A 71 9.57 -28.02 8.22
C THR A 71 9.12 -26.55 8.22
N PRO A 72 7.88 -26.22 7.77
CA PRO A 72 7.35 -24.86 7.81
C PRO A 72 6.97 -24.40 9.24
N TYR A 73 7.13 -25.25 10.25
CA TYR A 73 6.63 -24.99 11.60
C TYR A 73 7.25 -23.75 12.23
N GLY A 74 8.53 -23.48 11.94
CA GLY A 74 9.21 -22.29 12.40
C GLY A 74 8.50 -21.02 11.92
N ILE A 75 8.24 -20.94 10.61
CA ILE A 75 7.56 -19.81 9.98
C ILE A 75 6.11 -19.68 10.47
N GLN A 76 5.39 -20.80 10.56
CA GLN A 76 4.04 -20.82 11.12
C GLN A 76 4.01 -20.38 12.58
N HIS A 77 5.03 -20.72 13.36
CA HIS A 77 5.16 -20.25 14.74
C HIS A 77 5.42 -18.74 14.78
N LEU A 78 6.34 -18.21 13.98
CA LEU A 78 6.61 -16.77 13.89
C LEU A 78 5.34 -15.97 13.60
N LEU A 79 4.58 -16.38 12.57
CA LEU A 79 3.38 -15.66 12.15
C LEU A 79 2.18 -15.92 13.05
N GLY A 80 2.03 -17.12 13.62
CA GLY A 80 0.82 -17.51 14.33
C GLY A 80 0.88 -17.42 15.85
N ARG A 81 2.03 -17.69 16.47
CA ARG A 81 2.11 -18.05 17.90
C ARG A 81 3.22 -17.36 18.68
N ALA A 82 4.28 -16.89 18.01
CA ALA A 82 5.36 -16.14 18.64
C ALA A 82 4.80 -14.87 19.30
N ARG A 83 5.44 -14.38 20.36
CA ARG A 83 5.08 -13.11 21.00
C ARG A 83 5.84 -11.96 20.34
N TRP A 84 5.13 -11.09 19.62
CA TRP A 84 5.59 -9.82 19.06
C TRP A 84 4.38 -9.04 18.54
N ASP A 85 4.53 -7.72 18.44
CA ASP A 85 3.45 -6.80 18.08
C ASP A 85 3.58 -6.31 16.63
N ALA A 86 2.58 -6.63 15.81
CA ALA A 86 2.54 -6.23 14.40
C ALA A 86 2.21 -4.75 14.21
N GLU A 87 1.56 -4.11 15.18
CA GLU A 87 1.29 -2.68 15.18
C GLU A 87 2.57 -1.90 15.53
N ALA A 88 3.35 -2.39 16.48
CA ALA A 88 4.65 -1.80 16.83
C ALA A 88 5.66 -1.89 15.67
N VAL A 89 5.72 -3.03 14.96
CA VAL A 89 6.56 -3.15 13.75
C VAL A 89 6.08 -2.22 12.62
N ARG A 90 4.76 -1.98 12.49
CA ARG A 90 4.23 -0.96 11.56
C ARG A 90 4.65 0.45 11.96
N ASN A 91 4.70 0.77 13.25
CA ASN A 91 5.21 2.06 13.71
C ASN A 91 6.70 2.21 13.35
N ASP A 92 7.51 1.17 13.57
CA ASP A 92 8.94 1.17 13.19
C ASP A 92 9.13 1.33 11.67
N LEU A 93 8.25 0.74 10.86
CA LEU A 93 8.20 0.94 9.41
C LEU A 93 7.93 2.41 9.06
N GLN A 94 6.96 3.06 9.70
CA GLN A 94 6.68 4.48 9.44
C GLN A 94 7.87 5.37 9.81
N GLN A 95 8.58 5.07 10.90
CA GLN A 95 9.82 5.76 11.26
C GLN A 95 10.94 5.52 10.23
N TYR A 96 11.05 4.31 9.70
CA TYR A 96 12.01 4.00 8.62
C TYR A 96 11.73 4.83 7.36
N ILE A 97 10.47 4.98 7.00
CA ILE A 97 10.05 5.80 5.85
C ILE A 97 10.31 7.29 6.10
N LEU A 98 10.07 7.76 7.32
CA LEU A 98 10.36 9.14 7.72
C LEU A 98 11.84 9.48 7.53
N GLU A 99 12.74 8.55 7.83
CA GLU A 99 14.18 8.78 7.69
C GLU A 99 14.66 8.74 6.24
N HIS A 100 14.12 7.83 5.42
CA HIS A 100 14.67 7.56 4.09
C HIS A 100 13.88 8.18 2.94
N LEU A 101 12.56 8.16 2.99
CA LEU A 101 11.68 8.53 1.87
C LEU A 101 10.92 9.85 2.10
N SER A 102 11.04 10.46 3.28
CA SER A 102 10.36 11.73 3.58
C SER A 102 10.70 12.82 2.58
N HIS A 103 9.68 13.58 2.23
CA HIS A 103 9.76 14.70 1.30
C HIS A 103 8.60 15.68 1.57
N PRO A 104 8.80 17.00 1.40
CA PRO A 104 7.73 17.98 1.52
C PRO A 104 6.55 17.68 0.61
N GLU A 105 6.79 17.37 -0.66
CA GLU A 105 5.78 17.05 -1.68
C GLU A 105 5.22 15.61 -1.62
N ALA A 106 5.31 14.93 -0.49
CA ALA A 106 4.83 13.56 -0.40
C ALA A 106 3.30 13.49 -0.43
N VAL A 107 2.82 12.45 -1.12
CA VAL A 107 1.39 12.14 -1.29
C VAL A 107 1.09 10.80 -0.62
N VAL A 108 0.05 10.77 0.21
CA VAL A 108 -0.51 9.52 0.72
C VAL A 108 -1.68 9.09 -0.15
N VAL A 109 -1.62 7.87 -0.68
CA VAL A 109 -2.70 7.27 -1.48
C VAL A 109 -3.40 6.19 -0.66
N ILE A 110 -4.72 6.30 -0.55
CA ILE A 110 -5.60 5.29 0.06
C ILE A 110 -6.13 4.39 -1.04
N ASP A 111 -5.94 3.09 -0.90
CA ASP A 111 -6.51 2.10 -1.83
C ASP A 111 -6.68 0.74 -1.15
N GLU A 112 -7.35 -0.18 -1.82
CA GLU A 112 -7.50 -1.55 -1.38
C GLU A 112 -6.91 -2.55 -2.36
N THR A 113 -6.59 -3.73 -1.84
CA THR A 113 -6.28 -4.87 -2.70
C THR A 113 -6.92 -6.15 -2.19
N GLY A 114 -7.30 -7.01 -3.14
CA GLY A 114 -7.93 -8.29 -2.86
C GLY A 114 -6.91 -9.43 -2.83
N PHE A 115 -7.15 -10.37 -1.92
CA PHE A 115 -6.39 -11.61 -1.77
C PHE A 115 -7.33 -12.79 -2.03
N LEU A 116 -7.18 -13.44 -3.19
CA LEU A 116 -8.02 -14.57 -3.57
C LEU A 116 -7.82 -15.76 -2.62
N LYS A 117 -8.92 -16.40 -2.23
CA LYS A 117 -8.92 -17.56 -1.33
C LYS A 117 -9.90 -18.62 -1.84
N LYS A 118 -9.51 -19.89 -1.75
CA LYS A 118 -10.35 -21.03 -2.17
C LYS A 118 -11.32 -21.50 -1.08
N GLY A 119 -11.05 -21.24 0.19
CA GLY A 119 -11.84 -21.73 1.33
C GLY A 119 -12.50 -20.62 2.15
N GLN A 120 -13.29 -21.00 3.15
CA GLN A 120 -14.08 -20.07 3.99
C GLN A 120 -13.44 -19.77 5.36
N LYS A 121 -12.30 -20.41 5.66
CA LYS A 121 -11.64 -20.37 6.99
C LYS A 121 -10.65 -19.23 7.19
N SER A 122 -10.26 -18.52 6.12
CA SER A 122 -9.38 -17.36 6.25
C SER A 122 -10.17 -16.17 6.80
N VAL A 123 -9.63 -15.49 7.82
CA VAL A 123 -10.24 -14.32 8.46
C VAL A 123 -10.73 -13.27 7.46
N GLY A 124 -11.95 -12.77 7.59
CA GLY A 124 -12.51 -11.76 6.68
C GLY A 124 -12.79 -12.23 5.24
N VAL A 125 -12.64 -13.53 4.93
CA VAL A 125 -12.92 -14.04 3.58
C VAL A 125 -14.44 -14.06 3.30
N GLN A 126 -14.83 -13.51 2.16
CA GLN A 126 -16.19 -13.55 1.65
C GLN A 126 -16.19 -13.46 0.11
N ARG A 127 -17.27 -13.93 -0.54
CA ARG A 127 -17.56 -13.58 -1.92
C ARG A 127 -17.90 -12.09 -2.02
N GLN A 128 -16.98 -11.31 -2.56
CA GLN A 128 -17.12 -9.87 -2.73
C GLN A 128 -16.37 -9.42 -3.99
N TYR A 129 -16.69 -8.22 -4.49
CA TYR A 129 -15.98 -7.69 -5.65
C TYR A 129 -14.50 -7.54 -5.31
N SER A 130 -13.64 -8.21 -6.08
CA SER A 130 -12.20 -8.10 -5.96
C SER A 130 -11.69 -7.24 -7.11
N GLY A 131 -11.21 -6.04 -6.81
CA GLY A 131 -10.61 -5.16 -7.82
C GLY A 131 -9.47 -5.85 -8.59
N THR A 132 -8.68 -6.69 -7.91
CA THR A 132 -7.60 -7.47 -8.53
C THR A 132 -8.11 -8.53 -9.52
N ALA A 133 -9.27 -9.15 -9.26
CA ALA A 133 -9.83 -10.17 -10.15
C ALA A 133 -10.80 -9.60 -11.21
N GLY A 134 -11.23 -8.34 -11.06
CA GLY A 134 -12.24 -7.71 -11.91
C GLY A 134 -13.64 -8.33 -11.80
N ARG A 135 -13.88 -9.16 -10.78
CA ARG A 135 -15.14 -9.91 -10.60
C ARG A 135 -15.41 -10.25 -9.14
N ILE A 136 -16.62 -10.74 -8.87
CA ILE A 136 -17.01 -11.23 -7.53
C ILE A 136 -16.35 -12.58 -7.30
N GLU A 137 -15.45 -12.62 -6.33
CA GLU A 137 -14.69 -13.80 -5.96
C GLU A 137 -14.60 -13.95 -4.45
N ASN A 138 -14.31 -15.17 -4.01
CA ASN A 138 -14.02 -15.42 -2.61
C ASN A 138 -12.63 -14.86 -2.27
N CYS A 139 -12.60 -13.76 -1.52
CA CYS A 139 -11.36 -13.06 -1.22
C CYS A 139 -11.40 -12.36 0.14
N GLN A 140 -10.21 -12.07 0.67
CA GLN A 140 -10.01 -11.07 1.72
C GLN A 140 -9.72 -9.73 1.06
N ILE A 141 -10.11 -8.63 1.68
CA ILE A 141 -9.78 -7.27 1.22
C ILE A 141 -8.95 -6.59 2.30
N GLY A 142 -7.78 -6.07 1.92
CA GLY A 142 -7.00 -5.19 2.78
C GLY A 142 -7.09 -3.75 2.27
N VAL A 143 -7.33 -2.80 3.17
CA VAL A 143 -7.17 -1.36 2.94
C VAL A 143 -5.73 -1.00 3.27
N PHE A 144 -5.09 -0.17 2.45
CA PHE A 144 -3.70 0.21 2.58
C PHE A 144 -3.53 1.72 2.44
N LEU A 145 -2.52 2.24 3.14
CA LEU A 145 -1.94 3.54 2.83
C LEU A 145 -0.62 3.30 2.10
N SER A 146 -0.42 3.98 0.98
CA SER A 146 0.89 4.11 0.36
C SER A 146 1.41 5.53 0.50
N TYR A 147 2.72 5.67 0.68
CA TYR A 147 3.44 6.93 0.73
C TYR A 147 4.26 7.03 -0.55
N THR A 148 4.01 8.08 -1.32
CA THR A 148 4.69 8.35 -2.58
C THR A 148 5.38 9.70 -2.49
N SER A 149 6.69 9.71 -2.76
CA SER A 149 7.48 10.91 -2.87
C SER A 149 8.42 10.83 -4.09
N PRO A 150 9.12 11.91 -4.45
CA PRO A 150 10.17 11.86 -5.47
C PRO A 150 11.26 10.81 -5.19
N LYS A 151 11.46 10.42 -3.93
CA LYS A 151 12.46 9.41 -3.54
C LYS A 151 11.98 7.97 -3.78
N GLY A 152 10.67 7.73 -3.86
CA GLY A 152 10.12 6.40 -4.05
C GLY A 152 8.69 6.27 -3.55
N ALA A 153 8.13 5.05 -3.67
CA ALA A 153 6.79 4.74 -3.20
C ALA A 153 6.78 3.42 -2.40
N THR A 154 6.05 3.38 -1.29
CA THR A 154 5.89 2.15 -0.48
C THR A 154 4.60 2.15 0.35
N LEU A 155 4.24 1.00 0.91
CA LEU A 155 3.09 0.83 1.79
C LEU A 155 3.45 1.16 3.24
N ILE A 156 2.61 1.94 3.94
CA ILE A 156 2.93 2.49 5.28
C ILE A 156 1.98 2.07 6.39
N ASP A 157 0.76 1.66 6.02
CA ASP A 157 -0.21 1.12 6.96
C ASP A 157 -1.18 0.18 6.24
N ARG A 158 -1.88 -0.66 6.99
CA ARG A 158 -2.77 -1.71 6.52
C ARG A 158 -3.93 -1.90 7.49
N SER A 159 -5.09 -2.28 6.98
CA SER A 159 -6.17 -2.82 7.79
C SER A 159 -6.94 -3.89 7.02
N LEU A 160 -7.29 -4.98 7.69
CA LEU A 160 -8.14 -5.99 7.11
C LEU A 160 -9.59 -5.50 7.14
N TYR A 161 -10.26 -5.47 5.99
CA TYR A 161 -11.68 -5.21 5.94
C TYR A 161 -12.45 -6.47 6.37
N LEU A 162 -13.12 -6.39 7.51
CA LEU A 162 -14.05 -7.42 7.99
C LEU A 162 -15.47 -7.13 7.52
N PRO A 163 -16.07 -7.99 6.69
CA PRO A 163 -17.48 -7.87 6.34
C PRO A 163 -18.39 -8.01 7.56
N LYS A 164 -19.59 -7.40 7.53
CA LYS A 164 -20.59 -7.52 8.61
C LYS A 164 -20.89 -8.97 9.01
N SER A 165 -20.98 -9.86 8.02
CA SER A 165 -21.21 -11.30 8.21
C SER A 165 -20.17 -12.00 9.09
N TRP A 166 -18.98 -11.42 9.26
CA TRP A 166 -17.97 -11.93 10.19
C TRP A 166 -18.22 -11.44 11.60
N VAL A 167 -18.45 -10.14 11.77
CA VAL A 167 -18.66 -9.50 13.07
C VAL A 167 -19.94 -10.02 13.74
N GLU A 168 -20.94 -10.39 12.94
CA GLU A 168 -22.21 -10.97 13.39
C GLU A 168 -22.10 -12.48 13.74
N ASP A 169 -20.94 -13.12 13.57
CA ASP A 169 -20.67 -14.52 13.92
C ASP A 169 -19.53 -14.64 14.94
N PRO A 170 -19.84 -14.61 16.25
CA PRO A 170 -18.85 -14.68 17.32
C PRO A 170 -18.00 -15.95 17.30
N GLN A 171 -18.59 -17.10 16.97
CA GLN A 171 -17.87 -18.38 16.94
C GLN A 171 -16.83 -18.40 15.81
N ARG A 172 -17.18 -17.82 14.66
CA ARG A 172 -16.25 -17.67 13.54
C ARG A 172 -15.15 -16.67 13.86
N CYS A 173 -15.48 -15.57 14.55
CA CYS A 173 -14.50 -14.61 15.04
C CYS A 173 -13.48 -15.27 15.98
N GLU A 174 -13.96 -16.02 16.99
CA GLU A 174 -13.12 -16.73 17.95
C GLU A 174 -12.18 -17.72 17.26
N LYS A 175 -12.71 -18.57 16.36
CA LYS A 175 -11.90 -19.54 15.60
C LYS A 175 -10.83 -18.89 14.72
N ALA A 176 -11.08 -17.68 14.23
CA ALA A 176 -10.11 -16.91 13.44
C ALA A 176 -9.15 -16.07 14.31
N GLY A 177 -9.37 -16.02 15.63
CA GLY A 177 -8.58 -15.21 16.56
C GLY A 177 -8.80 -13.71 16.41
N ILE A 178 -9.99 -13.28 15.97
CA ILE A 178 -10.36 -11.87 15.93
C ILE A 178 -10.51 -11.37 17.39
N PRO A 179 -9.93 -10.21 17.76
CA PRO A 179 -10.06 -9.66 19.12
C PRO A 179 -11.52 -9.44 19.54
N ASN A 180 -11.82 -9.71 20.81
CA ASN A 180 -13.13 -9.43 21.39
C ASN A 180 -13.46 -7.94 21.28
N GLY A 181 -14.72 -7.63 20.92
CA GLY A 181 -15.17 -6.25 20.72
C GLY A 181 -14.77 -5.64 19.38
N THR A 182 -14.24 -6.42 18.43
CA THR A 182 -14.03 -5.93 17.06
C THR A 182 -15.38 -5.64 16.41
N GLU A 183 -15.62 -4.38 16.08
CA GLU A 183 -16.85 -3.92 15.42
C GLU A 183 -16.70 -3.87 13.88
N PHE A 184 -17.82 -3.68 13.19
CA PHE A 184 -17.81 -3.44 11.75
C PHE A 184 -17.36 -2.01 11.44
N TYR A 185 -16.38 -1.88 10.55
CA TYR A 185 -15.92 -0.60 10.01
C TYR A 185 -16.00 -0.59 8.49
N THR A 186 -16.50 0.50 7.92
CA THR A 186 -16.42 0.75 6.48
C THR A 186 -14.97 1.01 6.06
N LYS A 187 -14.64 0.82 4.78
CA LYS A 187 -13.30 1.11 4.26
C LYS A 187 -12.87 2.58 4.53
N PRO A 188 -13.71 3.61 4.33
CA PRO A 188 -13.37 4.99 4.73
C PRO A 188 -13.10 5.17 6.22
N GLN A 189 -13.83 4.46 7.11
CA GLN A 189 -13.57 4.50 8.55
C GLN A 189 -12.21 3.87 8.90
N LEU A 190 -11.86 2.74 8.27
CA LEU A 190 -10.53 2.12 8.42
C LEU A 190 -9.42 3.06 7.90
N ALA A 191 -9.63 3.67 6.74
CA ALA A 191 -8.69 4.64 6.19
C ALA A 191 -8.49 5.83 7.14
N ARG A 192 -9.55 6.40 7.70
CA ARG A 192 -9.45 7.46 8.72
C ARG A 192 -8.58 7.04 9.90
N GLN A 193 -8.79 5.84 10.46
CA GLN A 193 -7.96 5.34 11.58
C GLN A 193 -6.49 5.18 11.17
N MET A 194 -6.22 4.71 9.96
CA MET A 194 -4.86 4.59 9.43
C MET A 194 -4.19 5.95 9.24
N LEU A 195 -4.93 6.93 8.72
CA LEU A 195 -4.45 8.30 8.54
C LEU A 195 -4.18 9.00 9.87
N GLN A 196 -5.03 8.81 10.87
CA GLN A 196 -4.79 9.31 12.23
C GLN A 196 -3.45 8.83 12.79
N ARG A 197 -3.10 7.55 12.56
CA ARG A 197 -1.80 7.01 12.97
C ARG A 197 -0.65 7.62 12.17
N ALA A 198 -0.82 7.81 10.86
CA ALA A 198 0.20 8.47 10.03
C ALA A 198 0.46 9.93 10.47
N PHE A 199 -0.59 10.66 10.86
CA PHE A 199 -0.47 12.01 11.45
C PHE A 199 0.23 11.99 12.81
N GLN A 200 -0.14 11.05 13.68
CA GLN A 200 0.54 10.86 14.97
C GLN A 200 2.02 10.50 14.82
N ALA A 201 2.37 9.75 13.77
CA ALA A 201 3.75 9.42 13.41
C ALA A 201 4.52 10.60 12.80
N ARG A 202 3.84 11.73 12.54
CA ARG A 202 4.39 12.97 11.96
C ARG A 202 5.06 12.76 10.60
N LEU A 203 4.50 11.87 9.78
CA LEU A 203 4.93 11.77 8.38
C LEU A 203 4.59 13.08 7.65
N PRO A 204 5.53 13.67 6.89
CA PRO A 204 5.21 14.80 6.01
C PRO A 204 4.23 14.34 4.94
N ILE A 205 3.03 14.92 4.93
CA ILE A 205 1.97 14.59 3.97
C ILE A 205 1.42 15.90 3.42
N LYS A 206 1.89 16.31 2.24
CA LYS A 206 1.34 17.49 1.57
C LYS A 206 -0.06 17.21 1.04
N TRP A 207 -0.24 16.02 0.46
CA TRP A 207 -1.48 15.67 -0.23
C TRP A 207 -1.99 14.28 0.13
N MET A 208 -3.30 14.13 0.06
CA MET A 208 -3.96 12.83 0.07
C MET A 208 -4.75 12.58 -1.21
N THR A 209 -4.76 11.34 -1.67
CA THR A 209 -5.62 10.91 -2.78
C THR A 209 -6.13 9.49 -2.57
N GLY A 210 -7.11 9.10 -3.39
CA GLY A 210 -7.87 7.88 -3.23
C GLY A 210 -8.97 7.78 -4.28
N ASP A 211 -9.51 6.57 -4.40
CA ASP A 211 -10.58 6.28 -5.34
C ASP A 211 -11.96 6.78 -4.87
N SER A 212 -13.01 6.44 -5.64
CA SER A 212 -14.37 6.87 -5.36
C SER A 212 -14.99 6.31 -4.08
N VAL A 213 -14.47 5.19 -3.54
CA VAL A 213 -14.94 4.63 -2.26
C VAL A 213 -14.61 5.60 -1.12
N TYR A 214 -13.40 6.16 -1.13
CA TYR A 214 -12.95 7.12 -0.14
C TYR A 214 -13.46 8.53 -0.45
N GLY A 215 -13.35 8.94 -1.71
CA GLY A 215 -13.69 10.30 -2.09
C GLY A 215 -15.18 10.60 -2.08
N SER A 216 -16.07 9.62 -2.25
CA SER A 216 -17.53 9.86 -2.11
C SER A 216 -17.99 9.82 -0.64
N ASP A 217 -17.12 9.48 0.31
CA ASP A 217 -17.43 9.55 1.75
C ASP A 217 -17.27 10.99 2.27
N SER A 218 -18.39 11.72 2.39
CA SER A 218 -18.37 13.11 2.85
C SER A 218 -17.93 13.29 4.30
N ARG A 219 -17.94 12.24 5.13
CA ARG A 219 -17.46 12.29 6.52
C ARG A 219 -15.95 12.22 6.57
N LEU A 220 -15.34 11.40 5.71
CA LEU A 220 -13.89 11.36 5.53
C LEU A 220 -13.37 12.70 5.01
N ARG A 221 -14.00 13.26 3.97
CA ARG A 221 -13.61 14.58 3.43
C ARG A 221 -13.68 15.68 4.48
N ARG A 222 -14.81 15.81 5.20
CA ARG A 222 -14.97 16.80 6.27
C ARG A 222 -13.97 16.61 7.41
N TRP A 223 -13.62 15.37 7.73
CA TRP A 223 -12.57 15.12 8.72
C TRP A 223 -11.20 15.59 8.22
N LEU A 224 -10.80 15.28 6.99
CA LEU A 224 -9.56 15.79 6.41
C LEU A 224 -9.49 17.32 6.40
N GLU A 225 -10.60 17.98 6.11
CA GLU A 225 -10.71 19.44 6.14
C GLU A 225 -10.54 20.00 7.55
N SER A 226 -11.12 19.34 8.56
CA SER A 226 -10.93 19.72 9.97
C SER A 226 -9.49 19.55 10.47
N GLU A 227 -8.72 18.65 9.84
CA GLU A 227 -7.29 18.46 10.09
C GLU A 227 -6.43 19.38 9.19
N GLN A 228 -7.05 20.24 8.38
CA GLN A 228 -6.38 21.09 7.38
C GLN A 228 -5.43 20.29 6.46
N GLN A 229 -5.83 19.07 6.09
CA GLN A 229 -5.08 18.22 5.20
C GLN A 229 -5.57 18.40 3.76
N ALA A 230 -4.67 18.83 2.87
CA ALA A 230 -4.99 18.95 1.46
C ALA A 230 -5.23 17.57 0.82
N TYR A 231 -6.23 17.49 -0.06
CA TYR A 231 -6.57 16.26 -0.76
C TYR A 231 -7.07 16.50 -2.18
N VAL A 232 -6.94 15.48 -3.02
CA VAL A 232 -7.63 15.32 -4.30
C VAL A 232 -8.20 13.91 -4.36
N LEU A 233 -9.50 13.77 -4.13
CA LEU A 233 -10.16 12.46 -4.02
C LEU A 233 -11.11 12.25 -5.19
N THR A 234 -11.06 11.06 -5.81
CA THR A 234 -11.99 10.70 -6.88
C THR A 234 -13.40 10.59 -6.30
N VAL A 235 -14.43 11.04 -7.01
CA VAL A 235 -15.83 10.90 -6.58
C VAL A 235 -16.69 10.25 -7.65
N SER A 236 -17.81 9.66 -7.25
CA SER A 236 -18.75 9.12 -8.22
C SER A 236 -19.39 10.23 -9.06
N ALA A 237 -19.80 9.90 -10.28
CA ALA A 237 -20.57 10.81 -11.15
C ALA A 237 -21.90 11.30 -10.52
N LYS A 238 -22.38 10.61 -9.46
CA LYS A 238 -23.62 10.91 -8.72
C LYS A 238 -23.38 11.76 -7.47
N GLU A 239 -22.13 12.13 -7.18
CA GLU A 239 -21.79 13.02 -6.07
C GLU A 239 -22.50 14.36 -6.25
N SER A 240 -23.02 14.92 -5.15
CA SER A 240 -23.72 16.21 -5.18
C SER A 240 -22.80 17.28 -4.62
N VAL A 241 -22.69 18.39 -5.33
CA VAL A 241 -21.87 19.54 -4.93
C VAL A 241 -22.72 20.79 -4.93
N SER A 242 -22.33 21.77 -4.12
CA SER A 242 -22.99 23.07 -4.06
C SER A 242 -22.06 24.15 -4.61
N ILE A 243 -22.59 24.96 -5.52
CA ILE A 243 -21.93 26.09 -6.16
C ILE A 243 -22.86 27.30 -6.03
N GLY A 244 -22.48 28.26 -5.19
CA GLY A 244 -23.37 29.34 -4.78
C GLY A 244 -24.59 28.77 -4.04
N TRP A 245 -25.79 29.09 -4.53
CA TRP A 245 -27.05 28.61 -3.96
C TRP A 245 -27.60 27.34 -4.61
N ASN A 246 -26.91 26.82 -5.63
CA ASN A 246 -27.37 25.68 -6.41
C ASN A 246 -26.67 24.40 -5.97
N THR A 247 -27.43 23.32 -5.81
CA THR A 247 -26.90 21.96 -5.65
C THR A 247 -27.13 21.17 -6.92
N CYS A 248 -26.11 20.51 -7.45
CA CYS A 248 -26.19 19.70 -8.66
C CYS A 248 -25.34 18.44 -8.56
N LYS A 249 -25.53 17.49 -9.49
CA LYS A 249 -24.64 16.33 -9.62
C LYS A 249 -23.41 16.72 -10.43
N VAL A 250 -22.24 16.20 -10.03
CA VAL A 250 -20.97 16.52 -10.71
C VAL A 250 -20.98 16.20 -12.21
N ARG A 251 -21.71 15.15 -12.62
CA ARG A 251 -21.84 14.78 -14.05
C ARG A 251 -22.60 15.80 -14.88
N ASP A 252 -23.56 16.48 -14.29
CA ASP A 252 -24.43 17.43 -15.00
C ASP A 252 -23.68 18.73 -15.28
N LEU A 253 -22.57 18.99 -14.58
CA LEU A 253 -21.69 20.13 -14.85
C LEU A 253 -20.87 19.93 -16.12
N ALA A 254 -20.36 18.71 -16.36
CA ALA A 254 -19.53 18.40 -17.52
C ALA A 254 -20.26 18.58 -18.86
N THR A 255 -21.58 18.34 -18.90
CA THR A 255 -22.38 18.40 -20.13
C THR A 255 -22.63 19.83 -20.61
N HIS A 256 -22.49 20.82 -19.73
CA HIS A 256 -22.77 22.23 -20.02
C HIS A 256 -21.49 23.08 -20.12
N THR A 257 -20.31 22.44 -20.13
CA THR A 257 -19.01 23.11 -20.21
C THR A 257 -18.61 23.38 -21.67
N PRO A 258 -18.37 24.65 -22.07
CA PRO A 258 -17.83 24.97 -23.39
C PRO A 258 -16.45 24.32 -23.64
N GLU A 259 -16.17 23.91 -24.88
CA GLU A 259 -14.93 23.22 -25.26
C GLU A 259 -13.68 24.05 -24.98
N GLU A 260 -13.76 25.38 -25.10
CA GLU A 260 -12.64 26.30 -24.94
C GLU A 260 -12.15 26.43 -23.49
N LYS A 261 -12.94 25.96 -22.51
CA LYS A 261 -12.58 26.01 -21.09
C LYS A 261 -11.79 24.79 -20.62
N TRP A 262 -11.60 23.79 -21.47
CA TRP A 262 -10.85 22.59 -21.13
C TRP A 262 -9.36 22.79 -21.41
N GLU A 263 -8.53 22.43 -20.43
CA GLU A 263 -7.08 22.53 -20.52
C GLU A 263 -6.46 21.14 -20.67
N ILE A 264 -5.52 20.98 -21.60
CA ILE A 264 -4.83 19.69 -21.81
C ILE A 264 -3.61 19.61 -20.88
N ILE A 265 -3.74 18.82 -19.82
CA ILE A 265 -2.70 18.69 -18.78
C ILE A 265 -2.31 17.22 -18.62
N SER A 266 -1.01 16.98 -18.40
CA SER A 266 -0.46 15.65 -18.14
C SER A 266 -0.57 15.30 -16.65
N CYS A 267 -1.17 14.17 -16.30
CA CYS A 267 -1.19 13.65 -14.92
C CYS A 267 0.04 12.76 -14.60
N GLY A 268 1.19 13.14 -15.15
CA GLY A 268 2.46 12.42 -15.03
C GLY A 268 2.72 11.40 -16.14
N ASN A 269 3.92 10.81 -16.10
CA ASN A 269 4.41 9.89 -17.13
C ASN A 269 3.80 8.49 -16.95
N GLY A 270 3.35 7.89 -18.05
CA GLY A 270 3.01 6.47 -18.15
C GLY A 270 4.03 5.70 -18.98
N SER A 271 3.82 4.38 -19.12
CA SER A 271 4.72 3.51 -19.90
C SER A 271 4.80 3.87 -21.40
N LYS A 272 3.83 4.64 -21.91
CA LYS A 272 3.78 5.14 -23.31
C LYS A 272 4.04 6.65 -23.43
N GLY A 273 4.61 7.28 -22.40
CA GLY A 273 4.83 8.72 -22.33
C GLY A 273 3.81 9.47 -21.46
N PRO A 274 3.77 10.82 -21.53
CA PRO A 274 2.91 11.65 -20.70
C PRO A 274 1.41 11.29 -20.83
N ARG A 275 0.74 11.07 -19.70
CA ARG A 275 -0.69 10.76 -19.67
C ARG A 275 -1.50 12.05 -19.72
N LYS A 276 -1.75 12.54 -20.93
CA LYS A 276 -2.50 13.78 -21.17
C LYS A 276 -4.01 13.52 -21.18
N TYR A 277 -4.73 14.38 -20.48
CA TYR A 277 -6.19 14.44 -20.46
C TYR A 277 -6.63 15.90 -20.55
N GLU A 278 -7.90 16.11 -20.88
CA GLU A 278 -8.53 17.41 -20.71
C GLU A 278 -9.06 17.56 -19.30
N TRP A 279 -8.86 18.74 -18.73
CA TRP A 279 -9.24 19.07 -17.38
C TRP A 279 -9.99 20.39 -17.32
N ILE A 280 -10.90 20.49 -16.36
CA ILE A 280 -11.49 21.75 -15.93
C ILE A 280 -11.68 21.72 -14.42
N ARG A 281 -11.63 22.89 -13.79
CA ARG A 281 -11.98 23.07 -12.38
C ARG A 281 -13.13 24.05 -12.17
N TYR A 282 -13.95 23.77 -11.16
CA TYR A 282 -15.02 24.65 -10.69
C TYR A 282 -14.85 24.93 -9.19
N PRO A 283 -14.98 26.18 -8.74
CA PRO A 283 -14.97 26.47 -7.32
C PRO A 283 -16.23 25.90 -6.67
N LEU A 284 -16.06 25.24 -5.53
CA LEU A 284 -17.15 24.74 -4.70
C LEU A 284 -17.26 25.58 -3.43
N ASN A 285 -18.43 25.56 -2.79
CA ASN A 285 -18.62 26.29 -1.54
C ASN A 285 -17.69 25.75 -0.43
N CYS A 286 -16.94 26.65 0.21
CA CYS A 286 -16.03 26.37 1.33
C CYS A 286 -16.20 27.44 2.44
N PRO A 287 -17.35 27.47 3.14
CA PRO A 287 -17.67 28.59 4.04
C PRO A 287 -16.81 28.63 5.31
N ASP A 288 -16.20 27.50 5.70
CA ASP A 288 -15.63 27.32 7.04
C ASP A 288 -14.10 27.55 7.11
N ALA A 289 -13.44 27.90 6.00
CA ALA A 289 -11.98 28.03 5.95
C ALA A 289 -11.55 29.08 4.91
N PRO A 290 -11.28 30.35 5.31
CA PRO A 290 -10.99 31.43 4.36
C PRO A 290 -9.67 31.25 3.58
N GLU A 291 -8.67 30.58 4.16
CA GLU A 291 -7.38 30.28 3.51
C GLU A 291 -7.40 29.00 2.66
N TRP A 292 -8.52 28.29 2.65
CA TRP A 292 -8.68 27.02 1.96
C TRP A 292 -9.86 27.03 1.00
N GLN A 293 -9.71 26.33 -0.11
CA GLN A 293 -10.68 26.29 -1.18
C GLN A 293 -11.06 24.86 -1.51
N ARG A 294 -12.33 24.65 -1.84
CA ARG A 294 -12.82 23.40 -2.43
C ARG A 294 -12.96 23.56 -3.93
N TRP A 295 -12.51 22.57 -4.67
CA TRP A 295 -12.60 22.53 -6.12
C TRP A 295 -13.24 21.22 -6.58
N LEU A 296 -14.07 21.29 -7.61
CA LEU A 296 -14.43 20.12 -8.41
C LEU A 296 -13.50 20.10 -9.61
N LEU A 297 -12.82 18.97 -9.84
CA LEU A 297 -12.08 18.71 -11.06
C LEU A 297 -12.86 17.71 -11.91
N ILE A 298 -12.94 17.98 -13.21
CA ILE A 298 -13.48 17.06 -14.19
C ILE A 298 -12.38 16.73 -15.18
N ARG A 299 -12.12 15.44 -15.36
CA ARG A 299 -11.17 14.91 -16.33
C ARG A 299 -11.93 14.25 -17.47
N ARG A 300 -11.55 14.56 -18.71
CA ARG A 300 -12.09 13.98 -19.93
C ARG A 300 -10.99 13.33 -20.76
N HIS A 301 -11.25 12.14 -21.30
CA HIS A 301 -10.31 11.48 -22.19
C HIS A 301 -10.23 12.18 -23.56
N LEU A 302 -9.05 12.26 -24.15
CA LEU A 302 -8.80 13.06 -25.36
C LEU A 302 -9.52 12.53 -26.61
N ARG A 303 -9.72 11.20 -26.70
CA ARG A 303 -10.38 10.55 -27.85
C ARG A 303 -11.83 10.18 -27.52
N GLU A 304 -12.00 9.35 -26.50
CA GLU A 304 -13.31 8.95 -25.94
C GLU A 304 -13.86 10.02 -24.98
N LYS A 305 -14.42 11.11 -25.53
CA LYS A 305 -14.85 12.31 -24.79
C LYS A 305 -15.97 12.05 -23.76
N ASP A 306 -16.66 10.93 -23.88
CA ASP A 306 -17.68 10.45 -22.94
C ASP A 306 -17.08 9.82 -21.67
N GLN A 307 -15.79 9.45 -21.69
CA GLN A 307 -15.09 8.92 -20.52
C GLN A 307 -14.63 10.04 -19.59
N LEU A 308 -15.49 10.32 -18.62
CA LEU A 308 -15.29 11.33 -17.59
C LEU A 308 -14.86 10.71 -16.25
N ALA A 309 -13.99 11.40 -15.52
CA ALA A 309 -13.70 11.16 -14.12
C ALA A 309 -13.83 12.46 -13.32
N TYR A 310 -14.27 12.36 -12.08
CA TYR A 310 -14.60 13.50 -11.22
C TYR A 310 -13.77 13.43 -9.95
N TYR A 311 -13.33 14.58 -9.46
CA TYR A 311 -12.56 14.67 -8.23
C TYR A 311 -13.03 15.87 -7.40
N ILE A 312 -13.05 15.72 -6.08
CA ILE A 312 -13.15 16.86 -5.18
C ILE A 312 -11.77 17.09 -4.59
N ALA A 313 -11.32 18.34 -4.63
CA ALA A 313 -10.09 18.77 -4.02
C ALA A 313 -10.36 19.79 -2.91
N TYR A 314 -9.50 19.78 -1.90
CA TYR A 314 -9.42 20.77 -0.84
C TYR A 314 -7.96 21.18 -0.69
N THR A 315 -7.67 22.48 -0.83
CA THR A 315 -6.30 22.99 -0.87
C THR A 315 -6.21 24.48 -0.56
N SER A 316 -5.00 25.02 -0.38
CA SER A 316 -4.77 26.46 -0.28
C SER A 316 -5.07 27.19 -1.60
N GLU A 317 -5.41 28.48 -1.52
CA GLU A 317 -5.73 29.34 -2.66
C GLU A 317 -4.62 29.44 -3.72
N GLU A 318 -3.34 29.31 -3.32
CA GLU A 318 -2.20 29.41 -4.22
C GLU A 318 -2.03 28.20 -5.17
N THR A 319 -2.83 27.14 -5.00
CA THR A 319 -2.65 25.88 -5.75
C THR A 319 -3.17 25.99 -7.18
N THR A 320 -2.31 25.62 -8.14
CA THR A 320 -2.64 25.63 -9.57
C THR A 320 -3.49 24.43 -9.98
N LEU A 321 -4.09 24.47 -11.17
CA LEU A 321 -4.78 23.29 -11.72
C LEU A 321 -3.77 22.17 -12.00
N GLU A 322 -2.57 22.51 -12.47
CA GLU A 322 -1.48 21.58 -12.76
C GLU A 322 -1.08 20.79 -11.53
N ASP A 323 -0.94 21.43 -10.37
CA ASP A 323 -0.62 20.77 -9.10
C ASP A 323 -1.69 19.74 -8.74
N LEU A 324 -2.97 20.11 -8.84
CA LEU A 324 -4.09 19.22 -8.56
C LEU A 324 -4.12 18.02 -9.52
N VAL A 325 -3.80 18.24 -10.79
CA VAL A 325 -3.72 17.19 -11.82
C VAL A 325 -2.54 16.24 -11.55
N GLN A 326 -1.40 16.75 -11.09
CA GLN A 326 -0.28 15.88 -10.67
C GLN A 326 -0.69 14.97 -9.52
N VAL A 327 -1.32 15.52 -8.48
CA VAL A 327 -1.78 14.75 -7.31
C VAL A 327 -2.80 13.69 -7.71
N ALA A 328 -3.77 14.04 -8.56
CA ALA A 328 -4.72 13.06 -9.11
C ALA A 328 -4.02 11.93 -9.89
N GLY A 329 -2.92 12.27 -10.58
CA GLY A 329 -2.06 11.33 -11.31
C GLY A 329 -1.27 10.36 -10.42
N THR A 330 -0.96 10.77 -9.18
CA THR A 330 -0.21 9.98 -8.19
C THR A 330 -0.98 8.74 -7.73
N ARG A 331 -2.31 8.69 -7.90
CA ARG A 331 -3.11 7.49 -7.57
C ARG A 331 -2.55 6.21 -8.20
N TRP A 332 -1.93 6.28 -9.39
CA TRP A 332 -1.33 5.11 -10.04
C TRP A 332 -0.14 4.51 -9.27
N ALA A 333 0.54 5.28 -8.42
CA ALA A 333 1.68 4.81 -7.65
C ALA A 333 1.31 3.66 -6.70
N VAL A 334 0.09 3.66 -6.13
CA VAL A 334 -0.37 2.56 -5.25
C VAL A 334 -0.58 1.26 -6.01
N GLU A 335 -1.08 1.32 -7.25
CA GLU A 335 -1.26 0.15 -8.11
C GLU A 335 0.11 -0.49 -8.40
N ARG A 336 1.12 0.35 -8.67
CA ARG A 336 2.52 -0.10 -8.80
C ARG A 336 3.04 -0.70 -7.49
N CYS A 337 2.83 -0.05 -6.34
CA CYS A 337 3.21 -0.60 -5.04
C CYS A 337 2.59 -1.98 -4.78
N PHE A 338 1.32 -2.19 -5.13
CA PHE A 338 0.70 -3.51 -4.99
C PHE A 338 1.30 -4.54 -5.96
N GLN A 339 1.57 -4.16 -7.21
CA GLN A 339 2.20 -5.06 -8.18
C GLN A 339 3.60 -5.49 -7.70
N GLU A 340 4.43 -4.53 -7.28
CA GLU A 340 5.76 -4.79 -6.72
C GLU A 340 5.68 -5.61 -5.44
N ALA A 341 4.81 -5.24 -4.49
CA ALA A 341 4.71 -5.94 -3.22
C ALA A 341 4.22 -7.39 -3.39
N LYS A 342 3.31 -7.66 -4.32
CA LYS A 342 2.85 -9.02 -4.65
C LYS A 342 3.91 -9.81 -5.42
N GLY A 343 4.57 -9.18 -6.39
CA GLY A 343 5.54 -9.82 -7.26
C GLY A 343 6.89 -10.11 -6.59
N GLU A 344 7.39 -9.17 -5.79
CA GLU A 344 8.76 -9.23 -5.26
C GLU A 344 8.84 -9.78 -3.85
N VAL A 345 7.90 -9.41 -2.97
CA VAL A 345 7.92 -9.77 -1.54
C VAL A 345 6.72 -10.61 -1.12
N GLY A 346 5.93 -11.08 -2.10
CA GLY A 346 4.87 -12.06 -1.91
C GLY A 346 3.73 -11.63 -1.00
N LEU A 347 3.32 -10.36 -1.04
CA LEU A 347 2.23 -9.78 -0.25
C LEU A 347 0.93 -10.62 -0.27
N ASP A 348 0.66 -11.36 -1.35
CA ASP A 348 -0.53 -12.19 -1.53
C ASP A 348 -0.25 -13.71 -1.53
N GLN A 349 0.99 -14.12 -1.27
CA GLN A 349 1.44 -15.51 -1.43
C GLN A 349 1.36 -16.33 -0.13
N TYR A 350 0.87 -15.72 0.95
CA TYR A 350 0.74 -16.33 2.27
C TYR A 350 -0.37 -17.38 2.40
N GLU A 351 -0.19 -18.25 3.39
CA GLU A 351 -1.12 -19.34 3.74
C GLU A 351 -1.77 -19.15 5.12
N VAL A 352 -1.50 -18.03 5.80
CA VAL A 352 -2.10 -17.69 7.10
C VAL A 352 -3.62 -17.54 7.00
N ARG A 353 -4.30 -17.89 8.09
CA ARG A 353 -5.77 -17.89 8.18
C ARG A 353 -6.33 -17.08 9.35
N SER A 354 -5.53 -16.85 10.39
CA SER A 354 -5.96 -16.10 11.58
C SER A 354 -5.78 -14.60 11.40
N TRP A 355 -6.52 -13.83 12.20
CA TRP A 355 -6.37 -12.38 12.34
C TRP A 355 -4.91 -11.98 12.55
N THR A 356 -4.29 -12.51 13.62
CA THR A 356 -2.89 -12.25 13.97
C THR A 356 -1.93 -12.63 12.84
N GLY A 357 -2.13 -13.80 12.22
CA GLY A 357 -1.27 -14.26 11.13
C GLY A 357 -1.31 -13.33 9.93
N TRP A 358 -2.50 -12.85 9.54
CA TRP A 358 -2.67 -11.90 8.43
C TRP A 358 -1.93 -10.60 8.72
N TYR A 359 -2.20 -9.96 9.86
CA TYR A 359 -1.57 -8.68 10.20
C TYR A 359 -0.04 -8.80 10.21
N ARG A 360 0.49 -9.89 10.76
CA ARG A 360 1.94 -10.16 10.86
C ARG A 360 2.60 -10.34 9.51
N HIS A 361 2.06 -11.21 8.65
CA HIS A 361 2.63 -11.42 7.32
C HIS A 361 2.60 -10.12 6.52
N ILE A 362 1.45 -9.44 6.48
CA ILE A 362 1.29 -8.25 5.65
C ILE A 362 2.25 -7.14 6.11
N THR A 363 2.49 -6.94 7.41
CA THR A 363 3.51 -5.96 7.84
C THR A 363 4.92 -6.37 7.48
N LEU A 364 5.29 -7.65 7.61
CA LEU A 364 6.64 -8.06 7.23
C LEU A 364 6.87 -7.93 5.71
N ALA A 365 5.84 -8.22 4.90
CA ALA A 365 5.86 -7.95 3.46
C ALA A 365 5.98 -6.44 3.16
N MET A 366 5.26 -5.58 3.89
CA MET A 366 5.41 -4.12 3.74
C MET A 366 6.80 -3.63 4.15
N VAL A 367 7.38 -4.18 5.23
CA VAL A 367 8.76 -3.88 5.65
C VAL A 367 9.76 -4.26 4.56
N ALA A 368 9.62 -5.46 3.98
CA ALA A 368 10.45 -5.90 2.87
C ALA A 368 10.27 -5.02 1.61
N HIS A 369 9.04 -4.61 1.28
CA HIS A 369 8.77 -3.71 0.17
C HIS A 369 9.40 -2.33 0.39
N ALA A 370 9.25 -1.76 1.58
CA ALA A 370 9.85 -0.47 1.93
C ALA A 370 11.37 -0.50 1.85
N PHE A 371 12.00 -1.58 2.32
CA PHE A 371 13.43 -1.79 2.18
C PHE A 371 13.87 -1.75 0.71
N LEU A 372 13.18 -2.47 -0.19
CA LEU A 372 13.48 -2.41 -1.63
C LEU A 372 13.26 -1.02 -2.22
N SER A 373 12.22 -0.30 -1.80
CA SER A 373 11.99 1.09 -2.21
C SER A 373 13.11 2.03 -1.74
N VAL A 374 13.64 1.84 -0.53
CA VAL A 374 14.78 2.61 -0.03
C VAL A 374 16.07 2.27 -0.79
N MET A 375 16.35 0.99 -1.06
CA MET A 375 17.50 0.59 -1.88
C MET A 375 17.45 1.23 -3.27
N ARG A 376 16.29 1.20 -3.93
CA ARG A 376 16.06 1.89 -5.21
C ARG A 376 16.32 3.39 -5.10
N SER A 377 15.84 4.04 -4.03
CA SER A 377 16.06 5.48 -3.81
C SER A 377 17.52 5.86 -3.65
N LYS A 378 18.35 4.93 -3.14
CA LYS A 378 19.81 5.10 -2.98
C LYS A 378 20.59 4.68 -4.23
N GLY A 379 19.92 4.25 -5.31
CA GLY A 379 20.56 3.73 -6.53
C GLY A 379 21.06 2.28 -6.41
N ILE A 380 20.81 1.61 -5.28
CA ILE A 380 21.27 0.24 -5.02
C ILE A 380 20.25 -0.72 -5.64
N LEU A 381 20.56 -1.21 -6.83
CA LEU A 381 19.71 -2.13 -7.60
C LEU A 381 20.33 -3.53 -7.66
N LEU A 382 20.27 -4.25 -6.53
CA LEU A 382 20.75 -5.63 -6.51
C LEU A 382 19.73 -6.60 -7.13
N ASP A 383 20.23 -7.44 -8.04
CA ASP A 383 19.58 -8.66 -8.49
C ASP A 383 19.11 -9.47 -7.27
N PRO A 384 17.85 -9.96 -7.22
CA PRO A 384 17.38 -10.84 -6.15
C PRO A 384 18.31 -12.00 -5.79
N GLN A 385 19.07 -12.56 -6.74
CA GLN A 385 20.04 -13.63 -6.51
C GLN A 385 21.31 -13.14 -5.78
N LYS A 386 21.61 -11.84 -5.85
CA LYS A 386 22.76 -11.20 -5.19
C LYS A 386 22.44 -10.63 -3.81
N ARG A 387 21.18 -10.71 -3.35
CA ARG A 387 20.72 -10.25 -2.02
C ARG A 387 20.98 -11.28 -0.91
N GLU A 388 21.74 -12.33 -1.19
CA GLU A 388 21.79 -13.56 -0.40
C GLU A 388 22.99 -13.61 0.56
N PRO A 389 22.78 -13.77 1.88
CA PRO A 389 23.69 -14.56 2.69
C PRO A 389 23.41 -16.05 2.41
N ALA A 390 24.45 -16.82 2.09
CA ALA A 390 24.31 -18.25 1.80
C ALA A 390 23.81 -19.01 3.05
N PHE A 391 22.53 -19.40 3.08
CA PHE A 391 22.02 -20.37 4.05
C PHE A 391 22.44 -21.78 3.62
N PRO A 392 22.92 -22.65 4.53
CA PRO A 392 23.30 -24.01 4.18
C PRO A 392 22.09 -24.79 3.63
N LYS A 393 22.20 -25.27 2.39
CA LYS A 393 21.16 -26.10 1.76
C LYS A 393 21.09 -27.46 2.46
N MET A 394 19.97 -27.77 3.12
CA MET A 394 19.73 -29.09 3.69
C MET A 394 18.73 -29.91 2.86
N ASN A 395 19.11 -31.15 2.52
CA ASN A 395 18.31 -32.14 1.76
C ASN A 395 17.03 -32.66 2.49
N SER A 396 16.64 -32.08 3.62
CA SER A 396 15.65 -32.69 4.54
C SER A 396 14.19 -32.51 4.09
N LEU A 397 13.87 -31.41 3.39
CA LEU A 397 12.48 -31.08 3.03
C LEU A 397 11.91 -31.93 1.90
N THR A 398 12.71 -32.34 0.92
CA THR A 398 12.28 -33.26 -0.14
C THR A 398 11.86 -34.61 0.45
N LYS A 399 12.58 -35.08 1.48
CA LYS A 399 12.25 -36.30 2.22
C LYS A 399 10.97 -36.13 3.06
N PHE A 400 10.75 -34.95 3.64
CA PHE A 400 9.53 -34.62 4.39
C PHE A 400 8.28 -34.55 3.51
N LYS A 401 8.36 -33.88 2.34
CA LYS A 401 7.25 -33.81 1.37
C LYS A 401 6.87 -35.21 0.88
N ARG A 402 7.87 -36.01 0.51
CA ARG A 402 7.70 -37.40 0.03
C ARG A 402 7.05 -38.33 1.05
N SER A 403 7.32 -38.16 2.35
CA SER A 403 6.73 -39.02 3.40
C SER A 403 5.27 -38.68 3.71
N ARG A 404 4.77 -37.51 3.28
CA ARG A 404 3.37 -37.07 3.51
C ARG A 404 2.53 -36.90 2.25
N GLY A 405 3.06 -37.24 1.08
CA GLY A 405 2.36 -37.11 -0.20
C GLY A 405 2.01 -35.67 -0.56
N LEU A 406 2.86 -34.71 -0.14
CA LEU A 406 2.72 -33.28 -0.40
C LEU A 406 3.52 -32.82 -1.61
#